data_AF-A0A6B1FDS7-F1
#
_entry.id   AF-A0A6B1FDS7-F1
#
_cell.length_a   1.000
_cell.length_b   1.000
_cell.length_c   1.000
_cell.angle_alpha   90.00
_cell.angle_beta   90.00
_cell.angle_gamma   90.00
#
_symmetry.space_group_name_H-M   'P 1'
#
loop_
_entity.id
_entity.type
_entity.pdbx_description
1 polymer ?
#
loop_
_entity_poly.entity_id
_entity_poly.type
_entity_poly.pdbx_seq_one_letter_code
_entity_poly.pdbx_strand_id
1 'polypeptide(L)'
;LLHYRKVHLPDEEGYWEAHHYEPGDRLEPPARVGGWGIGVQICSDANRPQACSALAAMGADVILIPRATPAETWARWRLVLRAAAVTSCAFVISVNRPGSRSDGFIGGPSVAIGPTGDVLVETTDPVATVTLGRAALDAARKEYPGYLDVRADVYEAAWRQV
;
A
#
# COMPACT_ATOMS: atom_id res chain seq x y z
N LEU A 1 14.94 3.58 12.57
CA LEU A 1 14.37 2.94 11.35
C LEU A 1 12.95 2.51 11.71
N LEU A 2 11.99 2.70 10.79
CA LEU A 2 10.55 2.54 11.01
C LEU A 2 10.17 1.17 11.61
N HIS A 3 9.19 1.15 12.51
CA HIS A 3 8.56 -0.07 13.01
C HIS A 3 7.05 0.07 12.85
N TYR A 4 6.40 -0.84 12.12
CA TYR A 4 4.96 -0.81 11.85
C TYR A 4 4.33 -2.17 12.18
N ARG A 5 3.19 -2.16 12.87
CA ARG A 5 2.40 -3.36 13.19
C ARG A 5 1.18 -3.40 12.29
N LYS A 6 0.96 -4.54 11.64
CA LYS A 6 -0.18 -4.79 10.74
C LYS A 6 -1.50 -4.54 11.49
N VAL A 7 -2.39 -3.73 10.93
CA VAL A 7 -3.63 -3.31 11.59
C VAL A 7 -4.78 -4.26 11.27
N HIS A 8 -4.84 -4.75 10.03
CA HIS A 8 -5.95 -5.57 9.55
C HIS A 8 -5.50 -7.02 9.43
N LEU A 9 -5.83 -7.84 10.41
CA LEU A 9 -5.49 -9.26 10.44
C LEU A 9 -6.61 -10.10 9.81
N PRO A 10 -6.32 -10.88 8.75
CA PRO A 10 -7.25 -11.88 8.23
C PRO A 10 -7.59 -12.94 9.30
N ASP A 11 -8.81 -13.45 9.22
CA ASP A 11 -9.36 -14.47 10.11
C ASP A 11 -10.27 -15.41 9.30
N GLU A 12 -9.67 -16.19 8.41
CA GLU A 12 -10.39 -17.12 7.53
C GLU A 12 -9.53 -18.37 7.22
N GLU A 13 -10.15 -19.38 6.62
CA GLU A 13 -9.45 -20.61 6.24
C GLU A 13 -8.24 -20.33 5.34
N GLY A 14 -7.07 -20.83 5.76
CA GLY A 14 -5.79 -20.56 5.09
C GLY A 14 -5.08 -19.27 5.55
N TYR A 15 -5.78 -18.37 6.26
CA TYR A 15 -5.26 -17.07 6.70
C TYR A 15 -5.74 -16.70 8.13
N TRP A 16 -5.32 -17.49 9.12
CA TRP A 16 -5.68 -17.31 10.55
C TRP A 16 -4.74 -16.35 11.30
N GLU A 17 -4.40 -15.21 10.71
CA GLU A 17 -3.43 -14.28 11.32
C GLU A 17 -3.90 -13.73 12.67
N ALA A 18 -5.20 -13.48 12.83
CA ALA A 18 -5.80 -12.99 14.07
C ALA A 18 -5.62 -13.96 15.26
N HIS A 19 -5.38 -15.24 15.00
CA HIS A 19 -5.09 -16.24 16.05
C HIS A 19 -3.63 -16.20 16.52
N HIS A 20 -2.73 -15.58 15.75
CA HIS A 20 -1.29 -15.58 15.99
C HIS A 20 -0.76 -14.21 16.43
N TYR A 21 -1.46 -13.13 16.07
CA TYR A 21 -0.98 -11.76 16.26
C TYR A 21 -2.08 -10.85 16.82
N GLU A 22 -1.66 -9.79 17.49
CA GLU A 22 -2.53 -8.67 17.86
C GLU A 22 -2.45 -7.56 16.82
N PRO A 23 -3.59 -6.94 16.45
CA PRO A 23 -3.59 -5.84 15.50
C PRO A 23 -2.79 -4.65 16.02
N GLY A 24 -2.13 -3.95 15.10
CA GLY A 24 -1.55 -2.63 15.37
C GLY A 24 -2.64 -1.62 15.75
N ASP A 25 -2.25 -0.64 16.56
CA ASP A 25 -3.13 0.37 17.16
C ASP A 25 -2.91 1.78 16.58
N ARG A 26 -1.94 1.95 15.68
CA ARG A 26 -1.63 3.23 15.05
C ARG A 26 -0.99 3.08 13.67
N LEU A 27 -1.08 4.15 12.89
CA LEU A 27 -0.18 4.38 11.77
C LEU A 27 1.10 5.01 12.27
N GLU A 28 2.20 4.65 11.64
CA GLU A 28 3.54 5.12 12.01
C GLU A 28 3.98 6.20 11.01
N PRO A 29 4.59 7.30 11.48
CA PRO A 29 5.04 8.36 10.58
C PRO A 29 6.03 7.85 9.53
N PRO A 30 5.98 8.36 8.28
CA PRO A 30 6.89 7.92 7.22
C PRO A 30 8.35 8.16 7.60
N ALA A 31 9.20 7.13 7.44
CA ALA A 31 10.63 7.30 7.67
C ALA A 31 11.28 8.09 6.54
N ARG A 32 12.24 8.96 6.88
CA ARG A 32 13.00 9.74 5.90
C ARG A 32 14.21 8.94 5.43
N VAL A 33 14.25 8.58 4.15
CA VAL A 33 15.34 7.83 3.52
C VAL A 33 15.74 8.54 2.24
N GLY A 34 16.96 9.07 2.17
CA GLY A 34 17.48 9.73 0.97
C GLY A 34 16.61 10.88 0.44
N GLY A 35 15.93 11.61 1.32
CA GLY A 35 15.02 12.70 0.96
C GLY A 35 13.57 12.29 0.64
N TRP A 36 13.27 10.99 0.67
CA TRP A 36 11.93 10.42 0.46
C TRP A 36 11.27 10.09 1.79
N GLY A 37 9.97 10.36 1.92
CA GLY A 37 9.13 9.81 2.99
C GLY A 37 8.64 8.40 2.62
N ILE A 38 8.99 7.41 3.43
CA ILE A 38 8.64 6.00 3.22
C ILE A 38 7.62 5.56 4.26
N GLY A 39 6.38 5.34 3.83
CA GLY A 39 5.31 4.73 4.63
C GLY A 39 5.24 3.22 4.42
N VAL A 40 4.65 2.50 5.38
CA VAL A 40 4.47 1.04 5.31
C VAL A 40 3.03 0.67 5.66
N GLN A 41 2.49 -0.26 4.88
CA GLN A 41 1.27 -1.02 5.13
C GLN A 41 1.60 -2.50 4.91
N ILE A 42 0.84 -3.45 5.46
CA ILE A 42 1.12 -4.87 5.24
C ILE A 42 -0.11 -5.58 4.69
N CYS A 43 0.02 -6.19 3.51
CA CYS A 43 -0.99 -7.07 2.92
C CYS A 43 -2.42 -6.53 2.97
N SER A 44 -3.28 -7.13 3.80
CA SER A 44 -4.69 -6.80 3.97
C SER A 44 -4.93 -5.34 4.34
N ASP A 45 -3.96 -4.64 4.94
CA ASP A 45 -4.06 -3.21 5.22
C ASP A 45 -4.38 -2.39 3.96
N ALA A 46 -3.85 -2.77 2.80
CA ALA A 46 -4.11 -2.06 1.54
C ALA A 46 -5.58 -2.08 1.11
N ASN A 47 -6.40 -2.98 1.65
CA ASN A 47 -7.86 -3.01 1.41
C ASN A 47 -8.61 -1.91 2.18
N ARG A 48 -7.90 -1.07 2.94
CA ARG A 48 -8.42 0.14 3.60
C ARG A 48 -7.67 1.37 3.06
N PRO A 49 -8.11 1.92 1.91
CA PRO A 49 -7.37 2.98 1.21
C PRO A 49 -7.13 4.24 2.06
N GLN A 50 -7.94 4.47 3.09
CA GLN A 50 -7.81 5.57 4.05
C GLN A 50 -6.42 5.62 4.68
N ALA A 51 -5.82 4.46 4.96
CA ALA A 51 -4.50 4.40 5.59
C ALA A 51 -3.39 4.89 4.65
N CYS A 52 -3.50 4.62 3.34
CA CYS A 52 -2.58 5.17 2.34
C CYS A 52 -2.72 6.69 2.21
N SER A 53 -3.95 7.20 2.18
CA SER A 53 -4.19 8.66 2.17
C SER A 53 -3.65 9.34 3.43
N ALA A 54 -3.83 8.72 4.60
CA ALA A 54 -3.27 9.23 5.86
C ALA A 54 -1.73 9.24 5.86
N LEU A 55 -1.08 8.16 5.38
CA LEU A 55 0.38 8.12 5.22
C LEU A 55 0.89 9.22 4.30
N ALA A 56 0.22 9.46 3.17
CA ALA A 56 0.57 10.56 2.26
C ALA A 56 0.43 11.94 2.92
N ALA A 57 -0.64 12.17 3.69
CA ALA A 57 -0.82 13.40 4.46
C ALA A 57 0.29 13.60 5.52
N MET A 58 0.83 12.51 6.08
CA MET A 58 2.00 12.53 6.97
C MET A 58 3.34 12.68 6.22
N GLY A 59 3.32 12.86 4.90
CA GLY A 59 4.51 13.08 4.07
C GLY A 59 5.10 11.82 3.44
N ALA A 60 4.33 10.75 3.27
CA ALA A 60 4.76 9.60 2.48
C ALA A 60 4.79 9.97 0.99
N ASP A 61 5.95 9.75 0.38
CA ASP A 61 6.17 9.84 -1.05
C ASP A 61 6.10 8.45 -1.71
N VAL A 62 6.47 7.41 -0.93
CA VAL A 62 6.40 6.00 -1.31
C VAL A 62 5.72 5.22 -0.19
N ILE A 63 4.81 4.32 -0.54
CA ILE A 63 4.14 3.41 0.37
C ILE A 63 4.54 1.99 -0.02
N LEU A 64 5.22 1.30 0.89
CA LEU A 64 5.61 -0.09 0.74
C LEU A 64 4.50 -1.00 1.29
N ILE A 65 4.13 -2.01 0.52
CA ILE A 65 3.07 -2.95 0.85
C ILE A 65 3.55 -4.38 0.59
N PRO A 66 4.39 -4.98 1.45
CA PRO A 66 4.71 -6.41 1.37
C PRO A 66 3.44 -7.27 1.52
N ARG A 67 3.34 -8.35 0.74
CA ARG A 67 2.18 -9.25 0.71
C ARG A 67 2.59 -10.72 0.56
N ALA A 68 1.66 -11.60 0.87
CA ALA A 68 1.75 -13.03 0.63
C ALA A 68 0.36 -13.55 0.23
N THR A 69 0.03 -13.41 -1.05
CA THR A 69 -1.32 -13.65 -1.58
C THR A 69 -1.27 -14.61 -2.77
N PRO A 70 -2.38 -15.28 -3.12
CA PRO A 70 -2.44 -16.15 -4.28
C PRO A 70 -2.44 -15.43 -5.63
N ALA A 71 -1.93 -16.11 -6.66
CA ALA A 71 -1.78 -15.54 -7.99
C ALA A 71 -3.14 -15.23 -8.64
N GLU A 72 -4.14 -16.08 -8.39
CA GLU A 72 -5.51 -15.94 -8.87
C GLU A 72 -6.20 -14.68 -8.32
N THR A 73 -5.76 -14.16 -7.16
CA THR A 73 -6.30 -12.94 -6.57
C THR A 73 -5.71 -11.66 -7.16
N TRP A 74 -4.71 -11.78 -8.06
CA TRP A 74 -3.92 -10.65 -8.56
C TRP A 74 -4.77 -9.54 -9.17
N ALA A 75 -5.81 -9.87 -9.95
CA ALA A 75 -6.65 -8.86 -10.59
C ALA A 75 -7.27 -7.88 -9.58
N ARG A 76 -7.73 -8.40 -8.43
CA ARG A 76 -8.27 -7.59 -7.32
C ARG A 76 -7.17 -6.78 -6.66
N TRP A 77 -6.03 -7.38 -6.36
CA TRP A 77 -4.91 -6.67 -5.73
C TRP A 77 -4.38 -5.54 -6.60
N ARG A 78 -4.22 -5.78 -7.90
CA ARG A 78 -3.80 -4.77 -8.86
C ARG A 78 -4.74 -3.58 -8.86
N LEU A 79 -6.05 -3.81 -8.83
CA LEU A 79 -7.05 -2.74 -8.74
C LEU A 79 -6.89 -1.93 -7.44
N VAL A 80 -6.85 -2.60 -6.30
CA VAL A 80 -6.73 -1.97 -4.98
C VAL A 80 -5.44 -1.14 -4.86
N LEU A 81 -4.31 -1.70 -5.29
CA LEU A 81 -3.01 -1.02 -5.22
C LEU A 81 -2.93 0.18 -6.17
N ARG A 82 -3.54 0.10 -7.36
CA ARG A 82 -3.65 1.25 -8.26
C ARG A 82 -4.52 2.35 -7.68
N ALA A 83 -5.66 1.98 -7.10
CA ALA A 83 -6.54 2.94 -6.42
C ALA A 83 -5.82 3.62 -5.24
N ALA A 84 -5.06 2.86 -4.45
CA ALA A 84 -4.23 3.40 -3.36
C ALA A 84 -3.20 4.41 -3.88
N ALA A 85 -2.51 4.13 -4.99
CA ALA A 85 -1.55 5.06 -5.58
C ALA A 85 -2.20 6.37 -6.02
N VAL A 86 -3.31 6.29 -6.76
CA VAL A 86 -4.06 7.46 -7.24
C VAL A 86 -4.60 8.31 -6.10
N THR A 87 -5.27 7.68 -5.13
CA THR A 87 -5.96 8.39 -4.03
C THR A 87 -5.02 8.93 -2.96
N SER A 88 -3.79 8.43 -2.88
CA SER A 88 -2.74 8.96 -2.00
C SER A 88 -1.77 9.89 -2.72
N CYS A 89 -1.79 9.93 -4.06
CA CYS A 89 -0.80 10.64 -4.88
C CYS A 89 0.63 10.28 -4.48
N ALA A 90 0.88 9.00 -4.19
CA ALA A 90 2.16 8.45 -3.79
C ALA A 90 2.53 7.25 -4.65
N PHE A 91 3.82 6.94 -4.75
CA PHE A 91 4.24 5.67 -5.33
C PHE A 91 3.80 4.53 -4.43
N VAL A 92 3.20 3.50 -5.00
CA VAL A 92 2.86 2.27 -4.26
C VAL A 92 3.72 1.14 -4.78
N ILE A 93 4.53 0.56 -3.90
CA ILE A 93 5.40 -0.57 -4.24
C ILE A 93 4.98 -1.75 -3.39
N SER A 94 4.63 -2.83 -4.05
CA SER A 94 4.11 -4.00 -3.38
C SER A 94 4.84 -5.25 -3.84
N VAL A 95 5.53 -5.87 -2.90
CA VAL A 95 6.31 -7.09 -3.13
C VAL A 95 5.50 -8.27 -2.62
N ASN A 96 5.15 -9.19 -3.51
CA ASN A 96 4.46 -10.41 -3.11
C ASN A 96 5.48 -11.52 -2.89
N ARG A 97 5.26 -12.36 -1.88
CA ARG A 97 6.08 -13.55 -1.65
C ARG A 97 6.04 -14.45 -2.91
N PRO A 98 7.20 -14.86 -3.45
CA PRO A 98 7.23 -15.82 -4.54
C PRO A 98 6.67 -17.16 -4.06
N GLY A 99 5.88 -17.80 -4.91
CA GLY A 99 5.40 -19.14 -4.64
C GLY A 99 6.51 -20.18 -4.74
N SER A 100 6.34 -21.29 -4.02
CA SER A 100 7.13 -22.50 -4.20
C SER A 100 6.23 -23.67 -4.59
N ARG A 101 6.82 -24.74 -5.12
CA ARG A 101 6.10 -25.96 -5.51
C ARG A 101 5.38 -26.64 -4.33
N SER A 102 5.80 -26.38 -3.08
CA SER A 102 5.17 -26.89 -1.86
C SER A 102 4.22 -25.89 -1.19
N ASP A 103 4.23 -24.63 -1.62
CA ASP A 103 3.56 -23.54 -0.88
C ASP A 103 2.08 -23.38 -1.27
N GLY A 104 1.60 -24.23 -2.18
CA GLY A 104 0.21 -24.54 -2.48
C GLY A 104 -0.62 -23.43 -3.13
N PHE A 105 -0.53 -22.21 -2.60
CA PHE A 105 -1.45 -21.12 -2.91
C PHE A 105 -0.79 -19.74 -2.98
N ILE A 106 0.36 -19.47 -2.34
CA ILE A 106 0.98 -18.14 -2.40
C ILE A 106 1.75 -17.97 -3.72
N GLY A 107 1.56 -16.84 -4.42
CA GLY A 107 2.25 -16.53 -5.66
C GLY A 107 1.65 -15.35 -6.42
N GLY A 108 2.23 -15.00 -7.56
CA GLY A 108 1.78 -13.86 -8.37
C GLY A 108 2.68 -12.63 -8.24
N PRO A 109 2.41 -11.59 -9.03
CA PRO A 109 3.41 -10.58 -9.30
C PRO A 109 3.61 -9.58 -8.15
N SER A 110 4.84 -9.08 -8.10
CA SER A 110 5.19 -7.83 -7.44
C SER A 110 4.97 -6.67 -8.41
N VAL A 111 4.71 -5.47 -7.87
CA VAL A 111 4.34 -4.30 -8.68
C VAL A 111 4.90 -3.01 -8.09
N ALA A 112 5.30 -2.08 -8.94
CA ALA A 112 5.45 -0.67 -8.57
C ALA A 112 4.53 0.19 -9.42
N ILE A 113 3.82 1.10 -8.77
CA ILE A 113 2.76 1.91 -9.37
C ILE A 113 3.10 3.39 -9.10
N GLY A 114 3.03 4.19 -10.16
CA GLY A 114 3.17 5.63 -10.10
C GLY A 114 2.00 6.31 -9.39
N PRO A 115 2.17 7.58 -8.97
CA PRO A 115 1.16 8.31 -8.20
C PRO A 115 -0.13 8.61 -9.01
N THR A 116 -0.08 8.48 -10.33
CA THR A 116 -1.23 8.58 -11.26
C THR A 116 -1.88 7.22 -11.55
N GLY A 117 -1.40 6.14 -10.93
CA GLY A 117 -1.90 4.78 -11.13
C GLY A 117 -1.28 4.03 -12.31
N ASP A 118 -0.29 4.60 -12.99
CA ASP A 118 0.48 3.92 -14.04
C ASP A 118 1.34 2.81 -13.45
N VAL A 119 1.31 1.62 -14.06
CA VAL A 119 2.15 0.50 -13.62
C VAL A 119 3.54 0.67 -14.21
N LEU A 120 4.52 0.91 -13.34
CA LEU A 120 5.92 1.14 -13.72
C LEU A 120 6.67 -0.18 -13.92
N VAL A 121 6.36 -1.17 -13.08
CA VAL A 121 6.82 -2.56 -13.23
C VAL A 121 5.78 -3.50 -12.65
N GLU A 122 5.61 -4.65 -13.30
CA GLU A 122 4.81 -5.78 -12.84
C GLU A 122 5.59 -7.04 -13.22
N THR A 123 6.00 -7.84 -12.25
CA THR A 123 6.91 -8.97 -12.51
C THR A 123 6.78 -10.08 -11.46
N THR A 124 7.09 -11.30 -11.88
CA THR A 124 7.29 -12.47 -11.02
C THR A 124 8.76 -12.81 -10.82
N ASP A 125 9.68 -12.00 -11.35
CA ASP A 125 11.10 -12.21 -11.19
C ASP A 125 11.53 -12.01 -9.72
N PRO A 126 12.59 -12.71 -9.25
CA PRO A 126 13.06 -12.58 -7.87
C PRO A 126 13.52 -11.17 -7.51
N VAL A 127 13.97 -10.39 -8.49
CA VAL A 127 14.48 -9.02 -8.33
C VAL A 127 14.05 -8.19 -9.52
N ALA A 128 13.59 -6.97 -9.26
CA ALA A 128 13.35 -5.95 -10.26
C ALA A 128 13.76 -4.57 -9.73
N THR A 129 14.15 -3.69 -10.65
CA THR A 129 14.56 -2.32 -10.34
C THR A 129 13.60 -1.35 -11.01
N VAL A 130 13.20 -0.31 -10.28
CA VAL A 130 12.37 0.79 -10.79
C VAL A 130 12.96 2.12 -10.35
N THR A 131 12.97 3.10 -11.24
CA THR A 131 13.42 4.47 -10.95
C THR A 131 12.20 5.34 -10.62
N LEU A 132 12.21 5.97 -9.45
CA LEU A 132 11.14 6.88 -9.04
C LEU A 132 11.51 8.33 -9.37
N GLY A 133 10.63 9.03 -10.06
CA GLY A 133 10.82 10.42 -10.45
C GLY A 133 10.10 11.39 -9.51
N ARG A 134 10.82 12.32 -8.88
CA ARG A 134 10.22 13.35 -8.04
C ARG A 134 9.21 14.24 -8.79
N ALA A 135 9.49 14.55 -10.04
CA ALA A 135 8.59 15.34 -10.88
C ALA A 135 7.21 14.69 -11.07
N ALA A 136 7.14 13.36 -11.19
CA ALA A 136 5.86 12.66 -11.33
C ALA A 136 5.01 12.76 -10.05
N LEU A 137 5.65 12.69 -8.88
CA LEU A 137 5.00 12.87 -7.59
C LEU A 137 4.48 14.31 -7.42
N ASP A 138 5.34 15.29 -7.71
CA ASP A 138 4.99 16.70 -7.57
C ASP A 138 3.88 17.11 -8.55
N ALA A 139 3.85 16.54 -9.76
CA ALA A 139 2.77 16.74 -10.73
C ALA A 139 1.45 16.11 -10.25
N ALA A 140 1.46 14.84 -9.83
CA ALA A 140 0.26 14.14 -9.37
C ALA A 140 -0.43 14.85 -8.19
N ARG A 141 0.34 15.44 -7.27
CA ARG A 141 -0.19 16.22 -6.14
C ARG A 141 -0.78 17.58 -6.54
N LYS A 142 -0.44 18.12 -7.71
CA LYS A 142 -0.93 19.42 -8.21
C LYS A 142 -2.06 19.28 -9.22
N GLU A 143 -2.15 18.13 -9.89
CA GLU A 143 -3.16 17.84 -10.89
C GLU A 143 -4.40 17.19 -10.28
N TYR A 144 -5.48 17.05 -11.04
CA TYR A 144 -6.66 16.35 -10.57
C TYR A 144 -6.37 14.83 -10.47
N PRO A 145 -6.76 14.14 -9.38
CA PRO A 145 -7.50 14.66 -8.21
C PRO A 145 -6.61 15.14 -7.06
N GLY A 146 -5.28 15.10 -7.17
CA GLY A 146 -4.34 15.34 -6.06
C GLY A 146 -4.40 16.71 -5.40
N TYR A 147 -4.81 17.77 -6.11
CA TYR A 147 -4.99 19.09 -5.48
C TYR A 147 -6.25 19.19 -4.59
N LEU A 148 -7.14 18.19 -4.64
CA LEU A 148 -8.36 18.22 -3.83
C LEU A 148 -8.01 18.03 -2.36
N ASP A 149 -8.52 18.92 -1.52
CA ASP A 149 -8.34 18.82 -0.08
C ASP A 149 -8.89 17.50 0.48
N VAL A 150 -8.08 16.81 1.29
CA VAL A 150 -8.55 15.67 2.07
C VAL A 150 -9.36 16.19 3.26
N ARG A 151 -10.69 16.10 3.15
CA ARG A 151 -11.64 16.52 4.19
C ARG A 151 -11.76 15.50 5.33
N ALA A 152 -10.65 15.21 5.99
CA ALA A 152 -10.55 14.23 7.07
C ALA A 152 -11.50 14.53 8.24
N ASP A 153 -11.74 15.82 8.51
CA ASP A 153 -12.72 16.31 9.49
C ASP A 153 -14.14 15.80 9.22
N VAL A 154 -14.56 15.84 7.95
CA VAL A 154 -15.89 15.39 7.52
C VAL A 154 -16.03 13.88 7.68
N TYR A 155 -14.98 13.13 7.29
CA TYR A 155 -14.97 11.67 7.43
C TYR A 155 -14.99 11.27 8.90
N GLU A 156 -14.10 11.81 9.73
CA GLU A 156 -14.05 11.51 11.15
C GLU A 156 -15.40 11.77 11.84
N ALA A 157 -16.04 12.91 11.57
CA ALA A 157 -17.34 13.25 12.13
C ALA A 157 -18.41 12.22 11.75
N ALA A 158 -18.42 11.72 10.50
CA ALA A 158 -19.36 10.70 10.06
C ALA A 158 -19.09 9.33 10.73
N TRP A 159 -17.82 8.92 10.85
CA TRP A 159 -17.45 7.65 11.49
C TRP A 159 -17.79 7.61 12.99
N ARG A 160 -17.81 8.75 13.67
CA ARG A 160 -18.21 8.84 15.09
C ARG A 160 -19.71 8.66 15.31
N GLN A 161 -20.53 8.64 14.25
CA GLN A 161 -21.99 8.50 14.34
C GLN A 161 -22.49 7.06 14.16
N VAL A 162 -21.61 6.12 13.81
CA VAL A 162 -21.95 4.71 13.54
C VAL A 162 -21.34 3.77 14.57
#